data_AF-F9Q9J2-F1
#
_entry.id   AF-F9Q9J2-F1
#
_cell.length_a   1.000
_cell.length_b   1.000
_cell.length_c   1.000
_cell.angle_alpha   90.00
_cell.angle_beta   90.00
_cell.angle_gamma   90.00
#
_symmetry.space_group_name_H-M   'P 1'
#
loop_
_entity.id
_entity.type
_entity.pdbx_description
1 polymer ?
#
loop_
_entity_poly.entity_id
_entity_poly.type
_entity_poly.pdbx_seq_one_letter_code
_entity_poly.pdbx_strand_id
1 'polypeptide(L)'
;MFSVVNYVFPHYDVTKVTGVEVKRVDKDGPITKSNPADGPTRDVYFINTQNGDGKIMVYRNEDTRWSFPFYFKFGSANLQAEAQALGNEDKTVQIKYYGWRITMFDEYRNALSVKEVTADASAGYPIFAWVLYAFLLFTLFLSIQFVRGWFDSEND
;
A
#
# COMPACT_ATOMS: atom_id res chain seq x y z
N MET A 1 9.78 11.69 -8.20
CA MET A 1 9.31 12.24 -6.91
C MET A 1 7.84 11.93 -6.66
N PHE A 2 6.92 12.33 -7.55
CA PHE A 2 5.49 12.02 -7.45
C PHE A 2 5.17 10.52 -7.30
N SER A 3 5.86 9.65 -8.05
CA SER A 3 5.68 8.20 -7.96
C SER A 3 6.06 7.63 -6.58
N VAL A 4 7.07 8.19 -5.92
CA VAL A 4 7.48 7.76 -4.57
C VAL A 4 6.42 8.15 -3.56
N VAL A 5 5.84 9.35 -3.67
CA VAL A 5 4.72 9.78 -2.83
C VAL A 5 3.54 8.84 -3.03
N ASN A 6 3.20 8.52 -4.26
CA ASN A 6 2.10 7.60 -4.55
C ASN A 6 2.33 6.20 -3.98
N TYR A 7 3.55 5.69 -4.12
CA TYR A 7 3.89 4.36 -3.61
C TYR A 7 3.90 4.30 -2.08
N VAL A 8 4.44 5.33 -1.43
CA VAL A 8 4.69 5.32 0.01
C VAL A 8 3.46 5.69 0.81
N PHE A 9 2.65 6.65 0.34
CA PHE A 9 1.57 7.21 1.13
C PHE A 9 0.34 6.28 1.19
N PRO A 10 -0.43 6.36 2.29
CA PRO A 10 -1.54 5.47 2.49
C PRO A 10 -2.71 5.86 1.57
N HIS A 11 -3.29 4.86 0.95
CA HIS A 11 -4.50 4.91 0.16
C HIS A 11 -5.58 4.08 0.85
N TYR A 12 -6.83 4.28 0.44
CA TYR A 12 -7.98 3.60 1.01
C TYR A 12 -8.75 2.88 -0.09
N ASP A 13 -9.22 1.68 0.20
CA ASP A 13 -10.08 0.89 -0.67
C ASP A 13 -11.21 0.31 0.15
N VAL A 14 -12.43 0.30 -0.40
CA VAL A 14 -13.62 -0.26 0.24
C VAL A 14 -13.93 -1.57 -0.46
N THR A 15 -13.88 -2.67 0.28
CA THR A 15 -13.88 -4.02 -0.28
C THR A 15 -14.40 -5.01 0.77
N LYS A 16 -14.70 -6.24 0.36
CA LYS A 16 -15.06 -7.33 1.26
C LYS A 16 -13.89 -8.30 1.40
N VAL A 17 -13.62 -8.78 2.60
CA VAL A 17 -12.60 -9.82 2.81
C VAL A 17 -13.20 -11.16 2.44
N THR A 18 -12.57 -11.86 1.51
CA THR A 18 -13.00 -13.18 1.02
C THR A 18 -12.20 -14.32 1.62
N GLY A 19 -10.98 -14.04 2.07
CA GLY A 19 -10.12 -15.04 2.67
C GLY A 19 -8.81 -14.46 3.18
N VAL A 20 -8.11 -15.26 3.97
CA VAL A 20 -6.82 -14.94 4.55
C VAL A 20 -5.86 -16.11 4.33
N GLU A 21 -4.62 -15.80 3.98
CA GLU A 21 -3.57 -16.80 3.75
C GLU A 21 -2.30 -16.41 4.50
N VAL A 22 -1.47 -17.40 4.84
CA VAL A 22 -0.13 -17.18 5.39
C VAL A 22 0.85 -17.93 4.51
N LYS A 23 1.87 -17.23 4.01
CA LYS A 23 2.94 -17.84 3.20
C LYS A 23 4.28 -17.57 3.85
N ARG A 24 5.12 -18.60 3.91
CA ARG A 24 6.53 -18.43 4.30
C ARG A 24 7.30 -17.88 3.11
N VAL A 25 7.96 -16.75 3.31
CA VAL A 25 8.80 -16.11 2.29
C VAL A 25 10.22 -16.01 2.80
N ASP A 26 11.17 -16.01 1.87
CA ASP A 26 12.57 -15.73 2.13
C ASP A 26 12.97 -14.39 1.45
N LYS A 27 14.27 -14.04 1.46
CA LYS A 27 14.84 -12.85 0.80
C LYS A 27 14.40 -12.69 -0.67
N ASP A 28 14.18 -13.81 -1.37
CA ASP A 28 13.84 -13.83 -2.80
C ASP A 28 12.33 -14.00 -3.07
N GLY A 29 11.48 -13.93 -2.03
CA GLY A 29 10.03 -14.09 -2.15
C GLY A 29 9.51 -15.42 -1.60
N PRO A 30 8.27 -15.84 -1.96
CA PRO A 30 7.68 -17.07 -1.45
C PRO A 30 8.54 -18.29 -1.70
N ILE A 31 8.69 -19.14 -0.67
CA ILE A 31 9.47 -20.37 -0.78
C ILE A 31 8.70 -21.33 -1.68
N THR A 32 9.29 -21.70 -2.81
CA THR A 32 8.70 -22.59 -3.81
C THR A 32 9.72 -23.64 -4.25
N LYS A 33 9.33 -24.67 -5.00
CA LYS A 33 10.30 -25.63 -5.59
C LYS A 33 11.36 -24.95 -6.45
N SER A 34 11.01 -23.82 -7.05
CA SER A 34 11.87 -22.95 -7.87
C SER A 34 12.67 -21.92 -7.06
N ASN A 35 12.33 -21.70 -5.79
CA ASN A 35 13.02 -20.80 -4.87
C ASN A 35 13.19 -21.50 -3.51
N PRO A 36 14.14 -22.43 -3.38
CA PRO A 36 14.43 -23.11 -2.12
C PRO A 36 14.89 -22.10 -1.06
N ALA A 37 14.58 -22.37 0.21
CA ALA A 37 14.98 -21.49 1.31
C ALA A 37 16.52 -21.37 1.37
N ASP A 38 17.00 -20.13 1.27
CA ASP A 38 18.41 -19.73 1.19
C ASP A 38 18.76 -18.73 2.32
N GLY A 39 17.87 -18.57 3.31
CA GLY A 39 18.01 -17.59 4.38
C GLY A 39 16.91 -17.61 5.46
N PRO A 40 16.92 -16.62 6.38
CA PRO A 40 15.92 -16.50 7.43
C PRO A 40 14.53 -16.26 6.83
N THR A 41 13.66 -17.25 7.00
CA THR A 41 12.29 -17.23 6.50
C THR A 41 11.41 -16.33 7.38
N ARG A 42 10.54 -15.54 6.77
CA ARG A 42 9.52 -14.75 7.46
C ARG A 42 8.12 -15.17 7.01
N ASP A 43 7.17 -15.12 7.93
CA ASP A 43 5.77 -15.38 7.63
C ASP A 43 5.10 -14.11 7.13
N VAL A 44 4.52 -14.18 5.93
CA VAL A 44 3.80 -13.09 5.30
C VAL A 44 2.34 -13.45 5.23
N TYR A 45 1.54 -12.59 5.83
CA TYR A 45 0.10 -12.67 5.80
C TYR A 45 -0.42 -12.05 4.50
N PHE A 46 -1.41 -12.68 3.89
CA PHE A 46 -2.11 -12.18 2.72
C PHE A 46 -3.60 -12.10 3.02
N ILE A 47 -4.24 -11.02 2.56
CA ILE A 47 -5.67 -10.77 2.71
C ILE A 47 -6.25 -10.69 1.30
N ASN A 48 -7.11 -11.67 0.98
CA ASN A 48 -7.81 -11.74 -0.29
C ASN A 48 -9.12 -10.98 -0.17
N THR A 49 -9.37 -10.06 -1.09
CA THR A 49 -10.54 -9.21 -1.06
C THR A 49 -11.24 -9.16 -2.41
N GLN A 50 -12.52 -8.82 -2.38
CA GLN A 50 -13.33 -8.60 -3.57
C GLN A 50 -14.05 -7.27 -3.45
N ASN A 51 -13.89 -6.40 -4.46
CA ASN A 51 -14.62 -5.13 -4.53
C ASN A 51 -16.07 -5.37 -5.01
N GLY A 52 -16.97 -4.40 -4.85
CA GLY A 52 -18.37 -4.45 -5.29
C GLY A 52 -18.52 -4.77 -6.78
N ASP A 53 -17.54 -4.42 -7.62
CA ASP A 53 -17.49 -4.77 -9.04
C ASP A 53 -17.05 -6.23 -9.32
N GLY A 54 -16.84 -7.04 -8.28
CA GLY A 54 -16.35 -8.42 -8.38
C GLY A 54 -14.84 -8.56 -8.61
N LYS A 55 -14.09 -7.44 -8.72
CA LYS A 55 -12.64 -7.45 -8.90
C LYS A 55 -11.94 -7.97 -7.64
N ILE A 56 -11.12 -9.00 -7.83
CA ILE A 56 -10.32 -9.59 -6.76
C ILE A 56 -9.02 -8.82 -6.59
N MET A 57 -8.66 -8.56 -5.34
CA MET A 57 -7.38 -7.99 -4.97
C MET A 57 -6.75 -8.79 -3.84
N VAL A 58 -5.43 -8.91 -3.86
CA VAL A 58 -4.68 -9.49 -2.76
C VAL A 58 -3.80 -8.41 -2.13
N TYR A 59 -3.92 -8.27 -0.82
CA TYR A 59 -3.08 -7.40 0.00
C TYR A 59 -2.07 -8.25 0.76
N ARG A 60 -0.82 -7.78 0.80
CA ARG A 60 0.20 -8.28 1.72
C ARG A 60 0.00 -7.60 3.07
N ASN A 61 0.28 -8.29 4.17
CA ASN A 61 0.15 -7.79 5.52
C ASN A 61 1.44 -8.13 6.28
N GLU A 62 2.44 -7.26 6.12
CA GLU A 62 3.72 -7.36 6.81
C GLU A 62 3.88 -6.24 7.83
N ASP A 63 4.67 -6.52 8.87
CA ASP A 63 5.07 -5.52 9.84
C ASP A 63 6.14 -4.63 9.24
N THR A 64 5.81 -3.35 9.09
CA THR A 64 6.77 -2.37 8.60
C THR A 64 7.87 -2.11 9.63
N ARG A 65 7.59 -2.29 10.93
CA ARG A 65 8.54 -2.11 12.04
C ARG A 65 9.27 -0.76 11.91
N TRP A 66 10.59 -0.81 11.77
CA TRP A 66 11.49 0.32 11.56
C TRP A 66 11.93 0.46 10.10
N SER A 67 11.37 -0.34 9.20
CA SER A 67 11.68 -0.27 7.77
C SER A 67 10.94 0.89 7.12
N PHE A 68 11.49 1.38 6.01
CA PHE A 68 10.80 2.34 5.17
C PHE A 68 9.66 1.65 4.40
N PRO A 69 8.46 2.26 4.31
CA PRO A 69 8.05 3.53 4.90
C PRO A 69 7.70 3.45 6.39
N PHE A 70 8.18 4.38 7.22
CA PHE A 70 8.14 4.31 8.70
C PHE A 70 6.72 4.43 9.32
N TYR A 71 5.87 3.44 9.08
CA TYR A 71 4.52 3.34 9.64
C TYR A 71 4.47 2.72 11.04
N PHE A 72 5.60 2.20 11.55
CA PHE A 72 5.70 1.60 12.89
C PHE A 72 4.60 0.56 13.17
N LYS A 73 4.33 -0.27 12.16
CA LYS A 73 3.38 -1.37 12.26
C LYS A 73 4.08 -2.62 12.78
N PHE A 74 3.59 -3.19 13.88
CA PHE A 74 4.18 -4.35 14.59
C PHE A 74 3.18 -5.49 14.87
N GLY A 75 1.93 -5.38 14.41
CA GLY A 75 0.83 -6.28 14.75
C GLY A 75 0.14 -6.91 13.54
N SER A 76 0.90 -7.39 12.55
CA SER A 76 0.37 -8.03 11.34
C SER A 76 -0.57 -9.21 11.64
N ALA A 77 -0.23 -10.05 12.62
CA ALA A 77 -1.07 -11.18 13.04
C ALA A 77 -2.44 -10.74 13.61
N ASN A 78 -2.48 -9.67 14.40
CA ASN A 78 -3.73 -9.13 14.94
C ASN A 78 -4.61 -8.58 13.82
N LEU A 79 -4.00 -7.84 12.88
CA LEU A 79 -4.71 -7.31 11.71
C LEU A 79 -5.26 -8.45 10.84
N GLN A 80 -4.54 -9.56 10.74
CA GLN A 80 -4.99 -10.73 10.01
C GLN A 80 -6.23 -11.36 10.66
N ALA A 81 -6.21 -11.52 11.98
CA ALA A 81 -7.33 -12.07 12.73
C ALA A 81 -8.58 -11.17 12.61
N GLU A 82 -8.41 -9.85 12.69
CA GLU A 82 -9.48 -8.88 12.49
C GLU A 82 -10.06 -8.96 11.08
N ALA A 83 -9.20 -9.01 10.05
CA ALA A 83 -9.65 -9.15 8.67
C ALA A 83 -10.41 -10.46 8.44
N GLN A 84 -9.97 -11.57 9.04
CA GLN A 84 -10.65 -12.86 8.96
C GLN A 84 -12.03 -12.81 9.63
N ALA A 85 -12.13 -12.22 10.82
CA ALA A 85 -13.41 -12.08 11.53
C ALA A 85 -14.42 -11.26 10.70
N LEU A 86 -13.99 -10.12 10.15
CA LEU A 86 -14.83 -9.27 9.31
C LEU A 86 -15.26 -9.97 8.00
N GLY A 87 -14.37 -10.79 7.42
CA GLY A 87 -14.69 -11.60 6.24
C GLY A 87 -15.72 -12.70 6.51
N ASN A 88 -15.62 -13.37 7.66
CA ASN A 88 -16.59 -14.39 8.07
C ASN A 88 -18.00 -13.82 8.30
N GLU A 89 -18.10 -12.56 8.69
CA GLU A 89 -19.36 -11.84 8.86
C GLU A 89 -19.88 -11.18 7.56
N ASP A 90 -19.20 -11.38 6.43
CA ASP A 90 -19.47 -10.75 5.12
C ASP A 90 -19.62 -9.21 5.20
N LYS A 91 -18.83 -8.59 6.07
CA LYS A 91 -18.84 -7.14 6.28
C LYS A 91 -18.08 -6.42 5.19
N THR A 92 -18.56 -5.22 4.85
CA THR A 92 -17.80 -4.30 4.01
C THR A 92 -16.73 -3.64 4.86
N VAL A 93 -15.49 -3.66 4.38
CA VAL A 93 -14.34 -3.12 5.10
C VAL A 93 -13.61 -2.08 4.28
N GLN A 94 -13.08 -1.08 4.96
CA GLN A 94 -12.13 -0.14 4.41
C GLN A 94 -10.71 -0.58 4.78
N ILE A 95 -9.92 -0.91 3.77
CA ILE A 95 -8.51 -1.24 3.92
C ILE A 95 -7.69 0.01 3.64
N LYS A 96 -6.86 0.38 4.62
CA LYS A 96 -5.79 1.35 4.42
C LYS A 96 -4.55 0.58 3.96
N TYR A 97 -3.94 0.97 2.86
CA TYR A 97 -2.77 0.28 2.31
C TYR A 97 -1.77 1.26 1.69
N TYR A 98 -0.56 0.80 1.41
CA TYR A 98 0.39 1.51 0.56
C TYR A 98 1.02 0.55 -0.47
N GLY A 99 1.74 1.10 -1.43
CA GLY A 99 2.39 0.34 -2.50
C GLY A 99 1.48 0.04 -3.68
N TRP A 100 2.05 -0.65 -4.67
CA TRP A 100 1.39 -0.98 -5.93
C TRP A 100 1.14 -2.47 -6.05
N ARG A 101 0.13 -2.83 -6.84
CA ARG A 101 -0.04 -4.21 -7.30
C ARG A 101 0.63 -4.33 -8.66
N ILE A 102 1.68 -5.13 -8.74
CA ILE A 102 2.34 -5.45 -10.01
C ILE A 102 2.45 -6.96 -10.14
N THR A 103 1.56 -7.55 -10.96
CA THR A 103 1.44 -8.99 -11.11
C THR A 103 2.70 -9.64 -11.68
N MET A 104 3.42 -8.96 -12.58
CA MET A 104 4.64 -9.50 -13.21
C MET A 104 5.79 -9.71 -12.23
N PHE A 105 5.84 -8.94 -11.14
CA PHE A 105 6.92 -8.96 -10.16
C PHE A 105 6.47 -9.52 -8.80
N ASP A 106 5.29 -10.13 -8.74
CA ASP A 106 4.69 -10.59 -7.48
C ASP A 106 4.66 -9.51 -6.38
N GLU A 107 4.52 -8.23 -6.77
CA GLU A 107 4.45 -7.13 -5.82
C GLU A 107 2.98 -6.89 -5.43
N TYR A 108 2.74 -6.89 -4.13
CA TYR A 108 1.41 -6.75 -3.54
C TYR A 108 1.36 -5.51 -2.64
N ARG A 109 0.19 -4.88 -2.60
CA ARG A 109 -0.06 -3.71 -1.76
C ARG A 109 -0.03 -4.10 -0.29
N ASN A 110 0.69 -3.36 0.55
CA ASN A 110 0.79 -3.68 1.97
C ASN A 110 -0.34 -3.03 2.77
N ALA A 111 -1.16 -3.83 3.45
CA ALA A 111 -2.23 -3.39 4.32
C ALA A 111 -1.68 -2.83 5.64
N LEU A 112 -2.19 -1.67 6.04
CA LEU A 112 -1.86 -0.96 7.28
C LEU A 112 -2.92 -1.14 8.34
N SER A 113 -4.19 -1.07 7.97
CA SER A 113 -5.32 -1.23 8.87
C SER A 113 -6.57 -1.66 8.10
N VAL A 114 -7.46 -2.40 8.75
CA VAL A 114 -8.78 -2.78 8.25
C VAL A 114 -9.80 -2.21 9.22
N LYS A 115 -10.93 -1.69 8.70
CA LYS A 115 -12.02 -1.17 9.52
C LYS A 115 -13.35 -1.54 8.89
N GLU A 116 -14.34 -1.93 9.68
CA GLU A 116 -15.72 -2.06 9.20
C GLU A 116 -16.26 -0.70 8.75
N VAL A 117 -16.95 -0.70 7.60
CA VAL A 117 -17.65 0.47 7.07
C VAL A 117 -19.03 0.07 6.56
N THR A 118 -19.91 1.05 6.40
CA THR A 118 -21.21 0.82 5.76
C THR A 118 -21.02 0.44 4.29
N ALA A 119 -21.95 -0.34 3.72
CA ALA A 119 -21.85 -0.80 2.33
C ALA A 119 -21.74 0.35 1.31
N ASP A 120 -22.37 1.50 1.60
CA ASP A 120 -22.33 2.70 0.76
C ASP A 120 -21.20 3.69 1.14
N ALA A 121 -20.28 3.28 2.02
CA ALA A 121 -19.20 4.16 2.44
C ALA A 121 -18.23 4.43 1.28
N SER A 122 -17.91 5.71 1.07
CA SER A 122 -16.84 6.10 0.15
C SER A 122 -15.46 5.86 0.78
N ALA A 123 -14.48 5.51 -0.04
CA ALA A 123 -13.10 5.40 0.41
C ALA A 123 -12.60 6.73 1.00
N GLY A 124 -11.84 6.64 2.09
CA GLY A 124 -11.23 7.81 2.71
C GLY A 124 -10.27 8.55 1.77
N TYR A 125 -10.12 9.86 1.99
CA TYR A 125 -9.22 10.68 1.18
C TYR A 125 -7.79 10.69 1.74
N PRO A 126 -6.76 10.45 0.92
CA PRO A 126 -5.37 10.54 1.34
C PRO A 126 -4.89 12.01 1.37
N ILE A 127 -5.45 12.80 2.28
CA ILE A 127 -5.25 14.27 2.38
C ILE A 127 -3.76 14.63 2.43
N PHE A 128 -2.97 13.90 3.22
CA PHE A 128 -1.53 14.15 3.34
C PHE A 128 -0.77 13.99 2.01
N ALA A 129 -1.15 13.01 1.18
CA ALA A 129 -0.54 12.82 -0.13
C ALA A 129 -0.85 14.01 -1.05
N TRP A 130 -2.09 14.53 -0.99
CA TRP A 130 -2.51 15.68 -1.79
C TRP A 130 -1.79 16.97 -1.42
N VAL A 131 -1.62 17.23 -0.12
CA VAL A 131 -0.82 18.37 0.36
C VAL A 131 0.61 18.27 -0.17
N LEU A 132 1.21 17.08 -0.13
CA LEU A 132 2.55 16.88 -0.65
C LEU A 132 2.61 17.03 -2.17
N TYR A 133 1.63 16.52 -2.92
CA TYR A 133 1.56 16.75 -4.38
C TYR A 133 1.47 18.23 -4.73
N ALA A 134 0.64 19.00 -4.01
CA ALA A 134 0.54 20.45 -4.19
C ALA A 134 1.89 21.14 -3.91
N PHE A 135 2.56 20.76 -2.81
CA PHE A 135 3.89 21.26 -2.48
C PHE A 135 4.95 20.93 -3.55
N LEU A 136 4.94 19.70 -4.08
CA LEU A 136 5.86 19.28 -5.14
C LEU A 136 5.61 20.01 -6.46
N LEU A 137 4.34 20.23 -6.83
CA LEU A 137 4.01 21.01 -8.02
C LEU A 137 4.42 22.47 -7.86
N PHE A 138 4.22 23.04 -6.67
CA PHE A 138 4.61 24.42 -6.38
C PHE A 138 6.14 24.61 -6.45
N THR A 139 6.91 23.71 -5.83
CA THR A 139 8.37 23.77 -5.88
C THR A 139 8.92 23.51 -7.28
N LEU A 140 8.31 22.60 -8.04
CA LEU A 140 8.64 22.39 -9.45
C LEU A 140 8.39 23.65 -10.28
N PHE A 141 7.23 24.30 -10.08
CA PHE A 141 6.90 25.55 -10.75
C PHE A 141 7.93 26.65 -10.45
N LEU A 142 8.27 26.87 -9.17
CA LEU A 142 9.29 27.85 -8.78
C LEU A 142 10.67 27.52 -9.38
N SER A 143 11.06 26.25 -9.41
CA SER A 143 12.33 25.81 -10.01
C SER A 143 12.38 26.14 -11.50
N ILE A 144 11.28 25.91 -12.23
CA ILE A 144 11.18 26.26 -13.66
C ILE A 144 11.29 27.78 -13.85
N GLN A 145 10.59 28.59 -13.04
CA GLN A 145 10.67 30.05 -13.14
C GLN A 145 12.07 30.57 -12.84
N PHE A 146 12.75 30.01 -11.84
CA PHE A 146 14.12 30.38 -11.48
C PHE A 146 15.11 30.09 -12.61
N VAL A 147 15.04 28.90 -13.21
CA VAL A 147 15.90 28.53 -14.35
C VAL A 147 15.63 29.43 -15.55
N ARG A 148 14.36 29.75 -15.85
CA ARG A 148 14.02 30.69 -16.92
C ARG A 148 14.62 32.08 -16.69
N GLY A 149 14.43 32.64 -15.49
CA GLY A 149 14.99 33.95 -15.16
C GLY A 149 16.51 34.00 -15.20
N TRP A 150 17.20 32.90 -14.89
CA TRP A 150 18.65 32.81 -15.01
C TRP A 150 19.12 32.87 -16.48
N PHE A 151 18.49 32.11 -17.38
CA PHE A 151 18.81 32.17 -18.81
C PHE A 151 18.42 33.50 -19.47
N ASP A 152 17.35 34.15 -19.00
CA ASP A 152 16.99 35.48 -19.49
C ASP A 152 18.04 36.53 -19.09
N SER A 153 18.68 36.39 -17.91
CA SER A 153 19.73 37.30 -17.43
C SER A 153 21.11 37.12 -18.10
N GLU A 154 21.32 36.02 -18.83
CA GLU A 154 22.60 35.71 -19.48
C GLU A 154 22.62 36.17 -20.97
N ASN A 155 21.45 36.58 -21.49
CA ASN A 155 21.28 37.08 -22.85
C ASN A 155 21.22 38.62 -22.95
N ASP A 156 21.35 39.33 -21.81
CA ASP A 156 21.49 40.79 -21.69
C ASP A 156 22.94 41.17 -21.33
#